data_AF-A0A2S8RUN7-F1
#
_entry.id   AF-A0A2S8RUN7-F1
#
_cell.length_a   1.000
_cell.length_b   1.000
_cell.length_c   1.000
_cell.angle_alpha   90.00
_cell.angle_beta   90.00
_cell.angle_gamma   90.00
#
_symmetry.space_group_name_H-M   'P 1'
#
loop_
_entity.id
_entity.type
_entity.pdbx_description
1 polymer ?
#
loop_
_entity_poly.entity_id
_entity_poly.type
_entity_poly.pdbx_seq_one_letter_code
_entity_poly.pdbx_strand_id
1 'polypeptide(L)'
;MGNGSRPTPEFRREAVRLALTSGRTRREIAEDLGIGLSTLTRWLSRERDTGEPVEASVDLHAELKRLRRENAVLKQERDILKKAAAFFAKDASR
;
A
#
# COMPACT_ATOMS: atom_id res chain seq x y z
N MET A 1 -30.63 -19.48 -10.54
CA MET A 1 -31.00 -18.07 -10.81
C MET A 1 -30.99 -17.32 -9.48
N GLY A 2 -29.94 -16.55 -9.21
CA GLY A 2 -29.77 -15.82 -7.94
C GLY A 2 -29.68 -14.32 -8.21
N ASN A 3 -30.65 -13.60 -7.68
CA ASN A 3 -31.02 -12.20 -7.89
C ASN A 3 -29.86 -11.20 -8.13
N GLY A 4 -29.66 -10.77 -9.37
CA GLY A 4 -28.71 -9.73 -9.75
C GLY A 4 -29.24 -8.32 -9.46
N SER A 5 -29.49 -8.01 -8.18
CA SER A 5 -29.73 -6.62 -7.79
C SER A 5 -28.40 -5.87 -7.90
N ARG A 6 -28.31 -4.91 -8.83
CA ARG A 6 -27.12 -4.07 -8.96
C ARG A 6 -26.92 -3.34 -7.62
N PRO A 7 -25.76 -3.50 -6.96
CA PRO A 7 -25.50 -2.79 -5.71
C PRO A 7 -25.60 -1.29 -5.92
N THR A 8 -26.30 -0.59 -5.03
CA THR A 8 -26.45 0.86 -5.13
C THR A 8 -25.08 1.54 -4.94
N PRO A 9 -24.88 2.74 -5.51
CA PRO A 9 -23.66 3.50 -5.28
C PRO A 9 -23.36 3.72 -3.80
N GLU A 10 -24.39 3.95 -2.99
CA GLU A 10 -24.32 4.13 -1.53
C GLU A 10 -23.80 2.86 -0.86
N PHE A 11 -24.36 1.70 -1.21
CA PHE A 11 -23.93 0.42 -0.68
C PHE A 11 -22.48 0.12 -1.04
N ARG A 12 -22.07 0.39 -2.28
CA ARG A 12 -20.67 0.23 -2.70
C ARG A 12 -19.74 1.12 -1.88
N ARG A 13 -20.07 2.41 -1.69
CA ARG A 13 -19.24 3.34 -0.90
C ARG A 13 -19.08 2.86 0.53
N GLU A 14 -20.18 2.40 1.13
CA GLU A 14 -20.17 1.91 2.50
C GLU A 14 -19.39 0.60 2.65
N ALA A 15 -19.55 -0.33 1.71
CA ALA A 15 -18.78 -1.58 1.67
C ALA A 15 -17.26 -1.32 1.55
N VAL A 16 -16.87 -0.34 0.71
CA VAL A 16 -15.46 0.04 0.58
C VAL A 16 -14.96 0.74 1.85
N ARG A 17 -15.73 1.67 2.42
CA ARG A 17 -15.39 2.34 3.68
C ARG A 17 -15.14 1.31 4.79
N LEU A 18 -16.08 0.38 4.96
CA LEU A 18 -15.97 -0.70 5.93
C LEU A 18 -14.72 -1.56 5.70
N ALA A 19 -14.40 -1.89 4.45
CA ALA A 19 -13.20 -2.65 4.10
C ALA A 19 -11.88 -1.91 4.36
N LEU A 20 -11.88 -0.59 4.41
CA LEU A 20 -10.70 0.22 4.68
C LEU A 20 -10.51 0.54 6.17
N THR A 21 -11.60 0.63 6.94
CA THR A 21 -11.55 1.13 8.33
C THR A 21 -11.74 0.06 9.40
N SER A 22 -12.39 -1.06 9.10
CA SER A 22 -12.79 -2.03 10.13
C SER A 22 -11.65 -2.91 10.67
N GLY A 23 -10.50 -2.97 9.99
CA GLY A 23 -9.41 -3.88 10.34
C GLY A 23 -9.70 -5.37 10.07
N ARG A 24 -10.89 -5.70 9.56
CA ARG A 24 -11.30 -7.07 9.21
C ARG A 24 -10.81 -7.45 7.82
N THR A 25 -10.72 -8.75 7.54
CA THR A 25 -10.28 -9.20 6.22
C THR A 25 -11.36 -8.94 5.17
N ARG A 26 -10.92 -8.71 3.92
CA ARG A 26 -11.85 -8.51 2.79
C ARG A 26 -12.79 -9.70 2.57
N ARG A 27 -12.35 -10.91 2.94
CA ARG A 27 -13.17 -12.13 2.81
C ARG A 27 -14.33 -12.11 3.79
N GLU A 28 -14.06 -11.87 5.07
CA GLU A 28 -15.09 -11.77 6.11
C GLU A 28 -16.11 -10.68 5.78
N ILE A 29 -15.64 -9.52 5.31
CA ILE A 29 -16.53 -8.42 4.93
C ILE A 29 -17.38 -8.77 3.71
N ALA A 30 -16.81 -9.48 2.72
CA ALA A 30 -17.57 -9.89 1.54
C ALA A 30 -18.65 -10.92 1.91
N GLU A 31 -18.34 -11.87 2.78
CA GLU A 31 -19.28 -12.86 3.30
C GLU A 31 -20.40 -12.21 4.10
N ASP A 32 -20.09 -11.31 5.03
CA ASP A 32 -21.07 -10.56 5.83
C ASP A 32 -22.02 -9.71 4.97
N LEU A 33 -21.48 -9.10 3.92
CA LEU A 33 -22.25 -8.26 2.99
C LEU A 33 -22.99 -9.08 1.91
N GLY A 34 -22.81 -10.40 1.87
CA GLY A 34 -23.39 -11.27 0.86
C GLY A 34 -22.91 -10.99 -0.56
N ILE A 35 -21.70 -10.45 -0.72
CA ILE A 35 -21.10 -10.12 -2.02
C ILE A 35 -19.91 -11.02 -2.33
N GLY A 36 -19.59 -11.16 -3.62
CA GLY A 36 -18.37 -11.85 -4.02
C GLY A 36 -17.12 -11.09 -3.59
N LEU A 37 -16.09 -11.82 -3.10
CA LEU A 37 -14.78 -11.24 -2.76
C LEU A 37 -14.13 -10.50 -3.95
N SER A 38 -14.32 -11.03 -5.16
CA SER A 38 -13.86 -10.40 -6.40
C SER A 38 -14.56 -9.06 -6.67
N THR A 39 -15.87 -8.97 -6.36
CA THR A 39 -16.65 -7.74 -6.45
C THR A 39 -16.12 -6.67 -5.50
N LEU A 40 -15.92 -7.02 -4.23
CA LEU A 40 -15.37 -6.09 -3.23
C LEU A 40 -13.95 -5.63 -3.61
N THR A 41 -13.11 -6.55 -4.07
CA THR A 41 -11.75 -6.24 -4.54
C THR A 41 -11.77 -5.29 -5.73
N ARG A 42 -12.68 -5.50 -6.69
CA ARG A 42 -12.84 -4.61 -7.85
C ARG A 42 -13.27 -3.20 -7.46
N TRP A 43 -14.16 -3.06 -6.49
CA TRP A 43 -14.58 -1.74 -5.99
C TRP A 43 -13.43 -1.02 -5.30
N LEU A 44 -12.64 -1.72 -4.48
CA LEU A 44 -11.45 -1.17 -3.83
C LEU A 44 -10.39 -0.70 -4.83
N SER A 45 -10.14 -1.47 -5.90
CA SER A 45 -9.22 -1.05 -6.96
C SER A 45 -9.76 0.18 -7.70
N ARG A 46 -11.06 0.23 -7.99
CA ARG A 46 -11.67 1.38 -8.68
C ARG A 46 -11.68 2.65 -7.85
N GLU A 47 -11.82 2.60 -6.54
CA GLU A 47 -11.69 3.80 -5.68
C GLU A 47 -10.26 4.36 -5.72
N ARG A 48 -9.25 3.50 -5.88
CA ARG A 48 -7.86 3.96 -6.12
C ARG A 48 -7.73 4.63 -7.49
N ASP A 49 -8.31 4.03 -8.52
CA ASP A 49 -8.26 4.55 -9.89
C ASP A 49 -9.10 5.84 -10.09
N THR A 50 -10.12 6.09 -9.26
CA THR A 50 -10.91 7.32 -9.32
C THR A 50 -10.29 8.49 -8.54
N GLY A 51 -9.24 8.23 -7.76
CA GLY A 51 -8.51 9.25 -6.97
C GLY A 51 -7.22 9.74 -7.62
N GLU A 52 -6.59 8.95 -8.50
CA GLU A 52 -5.39 9.35 -9.25
C GLU A 52 -5.47 8.81 -10.69
N PRO A 53 -5.12 9.62 -11.71
CA PRO A 53 -5.02 9.11 -13.08
C PRO A 53 -4.03 7.93 -13.12
N VAL A 54 -4.40 6.87 -13.85
CA VAL A 54 -3.66 5.59 -13.91
C VAL A 54 -2.17 5.78 -14.28
N GLU A 55 -1.82 6.82 -15.05
CA GLU A 55 -0.43 7.21 -15.32
C GLU A 55 0.32 7.63 -14.05
N ALA A 56 -0.31 8.41 -13.16
CA ALA A 56 0.30 8.86 -11.90
C ALA A 56 0.55 7.69 -10.94
N SER A 57 -0.30 6.66 -10.94
CA SER A 57 -0.13 5.49 -10.06
C SER A 57 1.03 4.58 -10.49
N VAL A 58 1.22 4.38 -11.80
CA VAL A 58 2.35 3.61 -12.35
C VAL A 58 3.66 4.37 -12.11
N ASP A 59 3.66 5.69 -12.32
CA ASP A 59 4.81 6.55 -12.06
C ASP A 59 5.19 6.55 -10.56
N LEU A 60 4.20 6.67 -9.66
CA LEU A 60 4.43 6.62 -8.21
C LEU A 60 5.02 5.28 -7.75
N HIS A 61 4.59 4.15 -8.32
CA HIS A 61 5.17 2.86 -7.98
C HIS A 61 6.63 2.74 -8.44
N ALA A 62 6.94 3.20 -9.66
CA ALA A 62 8.29 3.24 -10.18
C ALA A 62 9.19 4.14 -9.32
N GLU A 63 8.69 5.31 -8.93
CA GLU A 63 9.41 6.26 -8.09
C GLU A 63 9.63 5.72 -6.67
N LEU A 64 8.64 5.09 -6.05
CA LEU A 64 8.82 4.42 -4.76
C LEU A 64 9.89 3.32 -4.82
N LYS A 65 9.95 2.56 -5.92
CA LYS A 65 10.97 1.53 -6.11
C LYS A 65 12.36 2.16 -6.27
N ARG A 66 12.47 3.28 -7.01
CA ARG A 66 13.71 4.06 -7.15
C ARG A 66 14.18 4.58 -5.80
N LEU A 67 13.31 5.28 -5.08
CA LEU A 67 13.60 5.87 -3.77
C LEU A 67 14.00 4.82 -2.73
N ARG A 68 13.37 3.64 -2.73
CA ARG A 68 13.77 2.54 -1.82
C ARG A 68 15.19 2.03 -2.09
N ARG A 69 15.58 1.94 -3.36
CA ARG A 69 16.95 1.53 -3.75
C ARG A 69 17.96 2.60 -3.33
N GLU A 70 17.67 3.86 -3.63
CA GLU A 70 18.53 4.98 -3.25
C GLU A 70 18.69 5.07 -1.73
N ASN A 71 17.59 4.93 -0.97
CA ASN A 71 17.64 4.92 0.48
C ASN A 71 18.47 3.76 1.05
N ALA A 72 18.45 2.59 0.41
CA ALA A 72 19.28 1.46 0.80
C ALA A 72 20.78 1.74 0.59
N VAL A 73 21.14 2.31 -0.56
CA VAL A 73 22.52 2.73 -0.87
C VAL A 73 23.00 3.79 0.12
N LEU A 74 22.22 4.84 0.33
CA LEU A 74 22.56 5.91 1.27
C LEU A 74 22.75 5.40 2.71
N LYS A 75 21.92 4.44 3.15
CA LYS A 75 22.08 3.79 4.46
C LYS A 75 23.39 3.02 4.55
N GLN A 76 23.74 2.28 3.49
CA GLN A 76 24.99 1.52 3.43
C GLN A 76 26.21 2.45 3.49
N GLU A 77 26.21 3.53 2.70
CA GLU A 77 27.29 4.53 2.70
C GLU A 77 27.44 5.19 4.08
N ARG A 78 26.33 5.62 4.67
CA ARG A 78 26.32 6.16 6.04
C ARG A 78 26.91 5.18 7.04
N ASP A 79 26.58 3.89 6.95
CA ASP A 79 27.05 2.88 7.89
C ASP A 79 28.55 2.59 7.72
N ILE A 80 29.06 2.64 6.48
CA ILE A 80 30.50 2.57 6.20
C ILE A 80 31.22 3.76 6.84
N LEU A 81 30.72 4.98 6.61
CA LEU A 81 31.31 6.20 7.18
C LEU A 81 31.31 6.18 8.72
N LYS A 82 30.21 5.72 9.34
CA LYS A 82 30.15 5.54 10.80
C LYS A 82 31.19 4.55 11.31
N LYS A 83 31.38 3.42 10.63
CA LYS A 83 32.39 2.43 11.00
C LYS A 83 33.81 3.00 10.86
N ALA A 84 34.09 3.73 9.79
CA ALA A 84 35.37 4.39 9.60
C ALA A 84 35.64 5.44 10.68
N ALA A 85 34.68 6.32 10.96
CA ALA A 85 34.80 7.32 12.03
C ALA A 85 35.05 6.66 13.40
N ALA A 86 34.34 5.58 13.71
CA ALA A 86 34.54 4.84 14.96
C ALA A 86 35.93 4.16 15.04
N PHE A 87 36.45 3.66 13.90
CA PHE A 87 37.79 3.12 13.83
C PHE A 87 38.85 4.19 14.13
N PHE A 88 38.78 5.34 13.44
CA PHE A 88 39.74 6.43 13.64
C PHE A 88 39.67 7.05 15.05
N ALA A 89 38.47 7.17 15.63
CA ALA A 89 38.33 7.66 17.00
C ALA A 89 38.98 6.71 18.04
N LYS A 90 38.92 5.40 17.81
CA LYS A 90 39.60 4.40 18.67
C LYS A 90 41.12 4.46 18.52
N ASP A 91 41.63 4.64 17.31
CA ASP A 91 43.08 4.76 17.08
C ASP A 91 43.65 6.05 17.70
N ALA A 92 42.92 7.17 17.63
CA ALA A 92 43.34 8.44 18.21
C ALA A 92 43.31 8.50 19.75
N SER A 93 42.66 7.52 20.40
CA SER A 93 42.58 7.41 21.87
C SER A 93 43.52 6.35 22.46
N ARG A 94 44.42 5.80 21.63
CA ARG A 94 45.45 4.83 21.99
C ARG A 94 46.80 5.51 22.16
#